data_AF-A0A6V7L995-F1
#
_entry.id   AF-A0A6V7L995-F1
#
_cell.length_a   1.000
_cell.length_b   1.000
_cell.length_c   1.000
_cell.angle_alpha   90.00
_cell.angle_beta   90.00
_cell.angle_gamma   90.00
#
_symmetry.space_group_name_H-M   'P 1'
#
loop_
_entity.id
_entity.type
_entity.pdbx_description
1 polymer ?
#
loop_
_entity_poly.entity_id
_entity_poly.type
_entity_poly.pdbx_seq_one_letter_code
_entity_poly.pdbx_strand_id
1 'polypeptide(L)'
;HQLGVTVRHCLKVYSCVRDKWLLFCCRSAEEKDKWLAAMAEERKLVEQDRSEGLEFPAAARQLARLAATRQQRCRPPIKPRNKSYKHEGYDMPPPPTAYQPNSSSSLGRKVGTWFTF
;
A
#
# COMPACT_ATOMS: atom_id res chain seq x y z
N HIS A 1 17.97 -11.90 35.22
CA HIS A 1 18.34 -10.56 34.75
C HIS A 1 17.16 -9.59 34.84
N GLN A 2 17.20 -8.73 35.85
CA GLN A 2 16.25 -7.63 36.07
C GLN A 2 16.93 -6.36 35.53
N LEU A 3 16.28 -5.64 34.60
CA LEU A 3 16.91 -4.55 33.84
C LEU A 3 17.12 -3.25 34.65
N GLY A 4 16.89 -3.26 35.97
CA GLY A 4 17.09 -2.08 36.84
C GLY A 4 16.21 -0.86 36.52
N VAL A 5 15.32 -0.96 35.53
CA VAL A 5 14.46 0.14 35.06
C VAL A 5 12.98 -0.20 35.29
N THR A 6 12.22 0.78 35.77
CA THR A 6 10.76 0.70 35.89
C THR A 6 10.13 1.25 34.61
N VAL A 7 9.43 0.40 33.87
CA VAL A 7 8.91 0.77 32.55
C VAL A 7 7.43 0.42 32.47
N ARG A 8 6.61 1.38 32.04
CA ARG A 8 5.17 1.18 31.86
C ARG A 8 4.87 0.65 30.46
N HIS A 9 3.81 -0.15 30.38
CA HIS A 9 3.28 -0.70 29.13
C HIS A 9 4.35 -1.39 28.26
N CYS A 10 5.24 -2.17 28.88
CA CYS A 10 6.32 -2.85 28.18
C CYS A 10 6.02 -4.32 27.83
N LEU A 11 6.67 -4.80 26.78
CA LEU A 11 6.70 -6.16 26.28
C LEU A 11 8.14 -6.66 26.37
N LYS A 12 8.35 -7.82 26.99
CA LYS A 12 9.67 -8.43 27.10
C LYS A 12 9.72 -9.67 26.23
N VAL A 13 10.58 -9.66 25.22
CA VAL A 13 10.71 -10.73 24.23
C VAL A 13 12.08 -11.37 24.36
N TYR A 14 12.12 -12.69 24.46
CA TYR A 14 13.36 -13.46 24.44
C TYR A 14 13.69 -13.87 23.00
N SER A 15 14.90 -13.55 22.54
CA SER A 15 15.42 -14.04 21.27
C SER A 15 16.22 -15.31 21.53
N CYS A 16 15.67 -16.46 21.14
CA CYS A 16 16.36 -17.75 21.21
C CYS A 16 17.60 -17.81 20.29
N VAL A 17 17.61 -17.05 19.19
CA VAL A 17 18.72 -17.04 18.21
C VAL A 17 19.95 -16.32 18.77
N ARG A 18 19.74 -15.20 19.47
CA ARG A 18 20.82 -14.33 19.95
C ARG A 18 21.04 -14.43 21.46
N ASP A 19 20.31 -15.31 22.14
CA ASP A 19 20.25 -15.50 23.59
C ASP A 19 20.19 -14.17 24.37
N LYS A 20 19.27 -13.30 23.95
CA LYS A 20 19.15 -11.94 24.49
C LYS A 20 17.70 -11.57 24.74
N TRP A 21 17.50 -10.80 25.80
CA TRP A 21 16.22 -10.19 26.12
C TRP A 21 16.09 -8.83 25.43
N LEU A 22 15.00 -8.64 24.72
CA LEU A 22 14.58 -7.37 24.14
C LEU A 22 13.41 -6.82 24.93
N LEU A 23 13.41 -5.51 25.13
CA LEU A 23 12.33 -4.80 25.78
C LEU A 23 11.74 -3.78 24.79
N PHE A 24 10.42 -3.84 24.60
CA PHE A 24 9.66 -2.89 23.81
C PHE A 24 8.71 -2.14 24.74
N CYS A 25 8.47 -0.86 24.46
CA CYS A 25 7.55 -0.03 25.22
C CYS A 25 6.44 0.48 24.30
N CYS A 26 5.19 0.27 24.70
CA CYS A 26 4.03 0.80 24.01
C CYS A 26 3.65 2.16 24.62
N ARG A 27 2.90 2.98 23.87
CA ARG A 27 2.44 4.28 24.37
C ARG A 27 1.26 4.13 25.32
N SER A 28 0.43 3.09 25.15
CA SER A 28 -0.75 2.83 25.97
C SER A 28 -0.85 1.37 26.43
N ALA A 29 -1.68 1.12 27.44
CA ALA A 29 -2.00 -0.23 27.89
C ALA A 29 -2.75 -1.03 26.81
N GLU A 30 -3.70 -0.38 26.12
CA GLU A 30 -4.46 -1.02 25.05
C GLU A 30 -3.57 -1.49 23.89
N GLU A 31 -2.55 -0.72 23.53
CA GLU A 31 -1.57 -1.13 22.52
C GLU A 31 -0.81 -2.38 22.98
N LYS A 32 -0.38 -2.40 24.24
CA LYS A 32 0.29 -3.58 24.81
C LYS A 32 -0.61 -4.81 24.73
N ASP A 33 -1.87 -4.69 25.08
CA ASP A 33 -2.82 -5.82 25.06
C ASP A 33 -3.08 -6.30 23.62
N LYS A 34 -3.20 -5.37 22.67
CA LYS A 34 -3.28 -5.70 21.24
C LYS A 34 -2.05 -6.45 20.75
N TRP A 35 -0.85 -6.03 21.15
CA TRP A 35 0.39 -6.73 20.80
C TRP A 35 0.46 -8.12 21.43
N LEU A 36 0.06 -8.28 22.70
CA LEU A 36 0.03 -9.59 23.35
C LEU A 36 -0.96 -10.54 22.66
N ALA A 37 -2.14 -10.05 22.29
CA ALA A 37 -3.14 -10.82 21.56
C ALA A 37 -2.61 -11.24 20.17
N ALA A 38 -2.05 -10.29 19.40
CA ALA A 38 -1.50 -10.57 18.08
C ALA A 38 -0.33 -11.56 18.12
N MET A 39 0.55 -11.48 19.14
CA MET A 39 1.62 -12.46 19.32
C MET A 39 1.10 -13.85 19.67
N ALA A 40 0.05 -13.95 20.48
CA ALA A 40 -0.57 -15.23 20.81
C ALA A 40 -1.30 -15.85 19.61
N GLU A 41 -1.95 -15.02 18.80
CA GLU A 41 -2.61 -15.42 17.56
C GLU A 41 -1.59 -15.91 16.51
N GLU A 42 -0.50 -15.17 16.31
CA GLU A 42 0.59 -15.59 15.40
C GLU A 42 1.13 -16.97 15.77
N ARG A 43 1.33 -17.24 17.06
CA ARG A 43 1.79 -18.57 17.51
C ARG A 43 0.81 -19.69 17.20
N LYS A 44 -0.50 -19.41 17.27
CA LYS A 44 -1.53 -20.39 16.89
C LYS A 44 -1.52 -20.63 15.38
N LEU A 45 -1.43 -19.58 14.59
CA LEU A 45 -1.37 -19.67 13.12
C LEU A 45 -0.12 -20.43 12.67
N VAL A 46 1.04 -20.16 13.26
CA VAL A 46 2.28 -20.88 12.92
C VAL A 46 2.17 -22.38 13.26
N GLU A 47 1.56 -22.73 14.38
CA GLU A 47 1.35 -24.14 14.72
C GLU A 47 0.36 -24.81 13.75
N GLN A 48 -0.71 -24.10 13.39
CA GLN A 48 -1.69 -24.55 12.41
C GLN A 48 -1.05 -24.75 11.03
N ASP A 49 -0.36 -23.75 10.49
CA ASP A 49 0.34 -23.82 9.20
C ASP A 49 1.36 -24.96 9.16
N ARG A 50 2.05 -25.20 10.29
CA ARG A 50 2.97 -26.34 10.43
C ARG A 50 2.24 -27.68 10.38
N SER A 51 1.07 -27.78 11.01
CA SER A 51 0.25 -28.99 10.98
C SER A 51 -0.36 -29.26 9.60
N GLU A 52 -0.73 -28.20 8.88
CA GLU A 52 -1.29 -28.28 7.52
C GLU A 52 -0.23 -28.45 6.44
N GLY A 53 1.06 -28.32 6.79
CA GLY A 53 2.19 -28.44 5.85
C GLY A 53 2.23 -27.31 4.83
N LEU A 54 1.71 -26.14 5.20
CA LEU A 54 1.50 -25.01 4.30
C LEU A 54 2.82 -24.27 4.05
N GLU A 55 3.66 -24.82 3.17
CA GLU A 55 4.90 -24.19 2.77
C GLU A 55 4.69 -23.24 1.57
N PHE A 56 5.16 -21.99 1.69
CA PHE A 56 5.09 -21.03 0.59
C PHE A 56 5.96 -21.48 -0.59
N PRO A 57 5.36 -21.78 -1.77
CA PRO A 57 6.12 -22.25 -2.91
C PRO A 57 7.13 -21.19 -3.36
N ALA A 58 8.30 -21.64 -3.81
CA ALA A 58 9.40 -20.75 -4.21
C ALA A 58 8.97 -19.75 -5.30
N ALA A 59 8.10 -20.16 -6.22
CA ALA A 59 7.53 -19.31 -7.26
C ALA A 59 6.70 -18.15 -6.67
N ALA A 60 5.85 -18.39 -5.67
CA ALA A 60 5.07 -17.33 -5.02
C ALA A 60 5.99 -16.33 -4.31
N ARG A 61 7.05 -16.79 -3.64
CA ARG A 61 8.06 -15.92 -3.02
C ARG A 61 8.78 -15.05 -4.06
N GLN A 62 9.12 -15.61 -5.22
CA GLN A 62 9.76 -14.85 -6.30
C GLN A 62 8.81 -13.81 -6.90
N LEU A 63 7.55 -14.18 -7.15
CA LEU A 63 6.53 -13.24 -7.65
C LEU A 63 6.28 -12.09 -6.66
N ALA A 64 6.19 -12.38 -5.35
CA ALA A 64 6.06 -11.37 -4.31
C ALA A 64 7.25 -10.38 -4.30
N ARG A 65 8.49 -10.88 -4.44
CA ARG A 65 9.69 -10.03 -4.54
C ARG A 65 9.65 -9.13 -5.78
N LEU A 66 9.26 -9.67 -6.93
CA LEU A 66 9.15 -8.93 -8.18
C LEU A 66 8.05 -7.86 -8.10
N ALA A 67 6.91 -8.16 -7.48
CA ALA A 67 5.84 -7.20 -7.25
C ALA A 67 6.32 -6.04 -6.36
N ALA A 68 6.97 -6.33 -5.24
CA ALA A 68 7.51 -5.31 -4.33
C ALA A 68 8.54 -4.40 -5.02
N THR A 69 9.43 -4.96 -5.86
CA THR A 69 10.41 -4.16 -6.62
C THR A 69 9.78 -3.35 -7.75
N ARG A 70 8.75 -3.86 -8.42
CA ARG A 70 8.02 -3.10 -9.44
C ARG A 70 7.27 -1.90 -8.84
N GLN A 71 6.68 -2.04 -7.66
CA GLN A 71 6.03 -0.91 -6.99
C GLN A 71 7.01 0.23 -6.64
N GLN A 72 8.29 -0.08 -6.39
CA GLN A 72 9.32 0.94 -6.17
C GLN A 72 9.80 1.62 -7.46
N ARG A 73 9.73 0.93 -8.61
CA ARG A 73 10.25 1.44 -9.90
C ARG A 73 9.17 2.04 -10.80
N CYS A 74 7.93 1.61 -10.67
CA CYS A 74 6.80 2.16 -11.41
C CYS A 74 6.27 3.38 -10.66
N ARG A 75 6.99 4.51 -10.78
CA ARG A 75 6.29 5.81 -10.68
C ARG A 75 5.13 5.77 -11.67
N PRO A 76 3.93 6.26 -11.30
CA PRO A 76 2.80 6.27 -12.23
C PRO A 76 3.25 6.90 -13.54
N PRO A 77 2.85 6.34 -14.70
CA PRO A 77 3.22 6.94 -15.98
C PRO A 77 2.77 8.39 -15.94
N ILE A 78 3.73 9.31 -15.93
CA ILE A 78 3.46 10.74 -16.05
C ILE A 78 2.69 10.82 -17.36
N LYS A 79 1.40 11.15 -17.28
CA LYS A 79 0.57 11.40 -18.46
C LYS A 79 1.42 12.24 -19.39
N PRO A 80 1.66 11.84 -20.65
CA PRO A 80 2.43 12.67 -21.56
C PRO A 80 1.75 14.03 -21.54
N ARG A 81 2.45 15.02 -20.96
CA ARG A 81 1.94 16.38 -20.81
C ARG A 81 1.61 16.82 -22.22
N ASN A 82 0.31 16.93 -22.47
CA ASN A 82 -0.32 17.45 -23.68
C ASN A 82 0.62 18.43 -24.39
N LYS A 83 1.32 17.92 -25.40
CA LYS A 83 2.06 18.76 -26.33
C LYS A 83 0.98 19.40 -27.17
N SER A 84 0.55 20.60 -26.77
CA SER A 84 -0.27 21.46 -27.60
C SER A 84 0.55 21.71 -28.86
N TYR A 85 0.30 20.91 -29.91
CA TYR A 85 0.64 21.34 -31.25
C TYR A 85 -0.13 22.64 -31.45
N LYS A 86 0.59 23.76 -31.38
CA LYS A 86 0.19 24.95 -32.09
C LYS A 86 0.08 24.49 -33.53
N HIS A 87 -1.15 24.35 -34.00
CA HIS A 87 -1.46 24.25 -35.42
C HIS A 87 -1.07 25.62 -36.00
N GLU A 88 0.21 25.77 -36.28
CA GLU A 88 0.75 26.88 -37.05
C GLU A 88 0.17 26.79 -38.46
N GLY A 89 -0.17 27.97 -38.97
CA GLY A 89 -1.15 28.20 -40.01
C GLY A 89 -0.87 27.51 -41.34
N TYR A 90 -1.96 27.04 -41.93
CA TYR A 90 -2.22 27.29 -43.33
C TYR A 90 -3.59 27.96 -43.44
N ASP A 91 -3.58 29.16 -44.02
CA ASP A 91 -4.73 29.97 -44.38
C ASP A 91 -5.86 29.15 -45.01
N MET A 92 -7.04 29.19 -44.41
CA MET A 92 -8.28 28.82 -45.09
C MET A 92 -9.38 29.81 -44.68
N PRO A 93 -10.01 30.52 -45.64
CA PRO A 93 -10.98 31.56 -45.33
C PRO A 93 -12.33 30.95 -44.88
N PRO A 94 -13.02 31.58 -43.92
CA PRO A 94 -14.27 31.03 -43.38
C PRO A 94 -15.43 31.17 -44.38
N PRO A 95 -16.31 30.16 -44.54
CA PRO A 95 -17.58 30.35 -45.23
C PRO A 95 -18.54 31.18 -44.37
N PRO A 96 -19.31 32.13 -44.95
CA PRO A 96 -20.29 32.91 -44.22
C PRO A 96 -21.61 32.13 -44.11
N THR A 97 -22.37 32.41 -43.04
CA THR A 97 -23.74 31.94 -42.65
C THR A 97 -23.75 30.87 -41.55
N ALA A 98 -24.63 30.87 -40.55
CA ALA A 98 -25.44 31.84 -39.80
C ALA A 98 -26.03 31.04 -38.60
N TYR A 99 -26.29 31.70 -37.46
CA TYR A 99 -27.17 31.26 -36.34
C TYR A 99 -26.74 30.04 -35.47
N GLN A 100 -26.26 30.23 -34.22
CA GLN A 100 -27.00 30.41 -32.93
C GLN A 100 -27.56 29.08 -32.33
N PRO A 101 -28.01 29.01 -31.06
CA PRO A 101 -27.22 28.71 -29.87
C PRO A 101 -27.71 27.44 -29.11
N ASN A 102 -26.86 26.95 -28.19
CA ASN A 102 -27.22 26.25 -26.94
C ASN A 102 -28.23 25.07 -26.97
N SER A 103 -27.76 23.81 -26.84
CA SER A 103 -28.48 22.82 -26.01
C SER A 103 -27.60 21.65 -25.57
N SER A 104 -27.61 21.43 -24.25
CA SER A 104 -27.57 20.15 -23.52
C SER A 104 -27.18 18.87 -24.27
N SER A 105 -26.23 18.11 -23.71
CA SER A 105 -26.57 16.86 -23.00
C SER A 105 -25.31 16.05 -22.60
N SER A 106 -25.32 15.61 -21.33
CA SER A 106 -24.92 14.29 -20.82
C SER A 106 -23.64 13.63 -21.38
N LEU A 107 -22.64 13.23 -20.61
CA LEU A 107 -22.71 12.42 -19.40
C LEU A 107 -21.40 12.57 -18.64
N GLY A 108 -21.49 13.04 -17.40
CA GLY A 108 -20.46 12.76 -16.42
C GLY A 108 -20.31 11.25 -16.28
N ARG A 109 -19.15 10.72 -16.64
CA ARG A 109 -18.67 9.44 -16.11
C ARG A 109 -17.42 9.74 -15.32
N LYS A 110 -17.65 10.26 -14.11
CA LYS A 110 -16.74 10.07 -12.98
C LYS A 110 -16.73 8.56 -12.72
N VAL A 111 -15.90 7.80 -13.45
CA VAL A 111 -15.53 6.46 -13.02
C VAL A 111 -14.65 6.64 -11.80
N GLY A 112 -15.27 6.34 -10.65
CA GLY A 112 -14.65 6.43 -9.34
C GLY A 112 -13.35 5.63 -9.31
N THR A 113 -12.36 6.21 -8.66
CA THR A 113 -11.12 5.56 -8.29
C THR A 113 -11.46 4.38 -7.38
N TRP A 114 -11.45 3.18 -7.94
CA TRP A 114 -11.46 1.96 -7.14
C TRP A 114 -10.03 1.71 -6.66
N PHE A 115 -9.91 1.62 -5.33
CA PHE A 115 -8.72 1.23 -4.56
C PHE A 115 -7.68 2.33 -4.31
N THR A 116 -7.75 2.90 -3.11
CA THR A 116 -6.59 3.32 -2.32
C THR A 116 -6.47 2.36 -1.14
N PHE A 117 -5.37 1.59 -1.09
CA PHE A 117 -4.80 1.00 0.11
C PHE A 117 -3.32 1.35 0.12
#